data_AF-A0A6L6PVK9-F1
#
_entry.id   AF-A0A6L6PVK9-F1
#
_cell.length_a   1.000
_cell.length_b   1.000
_cell.length_c   1.000
_cell.angle_alpha   90.00
_cell.angle_beta   90.00
_cell.angle_gamma   90.00
#
_symmetry.space_group_name_H-M   'P 1'
#
loop_
_entity.id
_entity.type
_entity.pdbx_description
1 polymer ?
#
loop_
_entity_poly.entity_id
_entity_poly.type
_entity_poly.pdbx_seq_one_letter_code
_entity_poly.pdbx_strand_id
1 'polypeptide(L)'
;MRTVLIVGVMLGLLVGSAHAGLGKSTVPVSVHGVNYSNEEFSYTVEDPTDAKNKAGGETINRFGAGGTMCCYDLPKQWKPGMQVKVNSTHWLPKQADGKIPEVKQSFLVEMPPYVDGKPGELWILRQVDGSVKVVSSDYQPDHEKWPGEVKGWPVPSNAYVQERQRLYLSLAESDVTSSKALLVELEKDPVLATEEAWKIRSKYSPKDLAGFVNASDPKFKEWLRDRYQRSLRLSEERVKRLKESMQ
;
A
#
# COMPACT_ATOMS: atom_id res chain seq x y z
N MET A 1 4.69 -97.12 -19.63
CA MET A 1 4.19 -95.73 -19.82
C MET A 1 4.45 -94.96 -18.54
N ARG A 2 5.39 -94.02 -18.56
CA ARG A 2 5.80 -93.20 -17.41
C ARG A 2 5.82 -91.73 -17.83
N THR A 3 5.43 -90.92 -16.86
CA THR A 3 4.93 -89.55 -16.92
C THR A 3 6.05 -88.51 -16.79
N VAL A 4 5.97 -87.45 -17.61
CA VAL A 4 6.25 -86.00 -17.41
C VAL A 4 7.23 -85.53 -16.31
N LEU A 5 8.16 -84.61 -16.65
CA LEU A 5 8.30 -83.26 -16.05
C LEU A 5 9.42 -82.43 -16.70
N ILE A 6 9.06 -81.38 -17.44
CA ILE A 6 9.93 -80.28 -17.85
C ILE A 6 9.62 -79.11 -16.91
N VAL A 7 10.60 -78.67 -16.12
CA VAL A 7 10.52 -77.47 -15.28
C VAL A 7 11.12 -76.31 -16.07
N GLY A 8 10.29 -75.38 -16.52
CA GLY A 8 10.70 -74.10 -17.09
C GLY A 8 10.74 -73.03 -16.01
N VAL A 9 11.93 -72.47 -15.74
CA VAL A 9 12.12 -71.33 -14.85
C VAL A 9 11.96 -70.04 -15.66
N MET A 10 10.88 -69.29 -15.41
CA MET A 10 10.72 -67.92 -15.90
C MET A 10 11.56 -66.97 -15.03
N LEU A 11 12.51 -66.27 -15.66
CA LEU A 11 13.27 -65.19 -15.05
C LEU A 11 12.53 -63.86 -15.32
N GLY A 12 11.82 -63.34 -14.33
CA GLY A 12 11.15 -62.04 -14.40
C GLY A 12 12.13 -60.88 -14.15
N LEU A 13 12.41 -60.08 -15.18
CA LEU A 13 13.11 -58.81 -15.06
C LEU A 13 12.17 -57.74 -14.46
N LEU A 14 12.37 -57.42 -13.18
CA LEU A 14 11.76 -56.27 -12.52
C LEU A 14 12.50 -54.99 -12.95
N VAL A 15 11.96 -54.28 -13.94
CA VAL A 15 12.35 -52.90 -14.25
C VAL A 15 11.75 -51.99 -13.17
N GLY A 16 12.56 -51.61 -12.19
CA GLY A 16 12.21 -50.62 -11.19
C GLY A 16 12.18 -49.22 -11.80
N SER A 17 11.00 -48.68 -12.04
CA SER A 17 10.79 -47.29 -12.44
C SER A 17 11.11 -46.36 -11.28
N ALA A 18 12.36 -45.90 -11.19
CA ALA A 18 12.76 -44.80 -10.33
C ALA A 18 12.12 -43.50 -10.83
N HIS A 19 10.89 -43.24 -10.38
CA HIS A 19 10.29 -41.91 -10.46
C HIS A 19 10.97 -41.04 -9.40
N ALA A 20 12.12 -40.47 -9.74
CA ALA A 20 12.62 -39.31 -9.02
C ALA A 20 11.54 -38.23 -9.13
N GLY A 21 10.85 -37.95 -8.03
CA GLY A 21 9.92 -36.84 -7.96
C GLY A 21 10.69 -35.55 -8.26
N LEU A 22 10.49 -34.98 -9.45
CA LEU A 22 10.94 -33.63 -9.77
C LEU A 22 10.21 -32.67 -8.84
N GLY A 23 10.80 -32.38 -7.68
CA GLY A 23 10.38 -31.25 -6.87
C GLY A 23 10.45 -29.98 -7.73
N LYS A 24 9.44 -29.11 -7.64
CA LYS A 24 9.43 -27.83 -8.37
C LYS A 24 10.76 -27.10 -8.15
N SER A 25 11.38 -26.63 -9.23
CA SER A 25 12.67 -25.93 -9.24
C SER A 25 12.58 -24.50 -8.71
N THR A 26 11.35 -23.98 -8.60
CA THR A 26 11.03 -22.65 -8.09
C THR A 26 10.22 -22.72 -6.79
N VAL A 27 10.14 -21.59 -6.10
CA VAL A 27 9.28 -21.35 -4.95
C VAL A 27 8.49 -20.06 -5.17
N PRO A 28 7.18 -20.04 -4.88
CA PRO A 28 6.40 -18.81 -4.93
C PRO A 28 6.79 -17.93 -3.75
N VAL A 29 7.03 -16.65 -4.02
CA VAL A 29 7.34 -15.65 -2.99
C VAL A 29 6.37 -14.47 -3.05
N SER A 30 6.18 -13.83 -1.90
CA SER A 30 5.49 -12.56 -1.79
C SER A 30 6.21 -11.47 -2.57
N VAL A 31 5.47 -10.45 -3.01
CA VAL A 31 6.01 -9.27 -3.67
C VAL A 31 5.63 -8.02 -2.86
N HIS A 32 6.60 -7.14 -2.66
CA HIS A 32 6.48 -5.91 -1.88
C HIS A 32 6.98 -4.72 -2.66
N GLY A 33 6.38 -3.55 -2.44
CA GLY A 33 6.79 -2.29 -3.03
C GLY A 33 7.31 -1.33 -1.98
N VAL A 34 8.41 -0.63 -2.27
CA VAL A 34 8.94 0.44 -1.42
C VAL A 34 9.26 1.63 -2.28
N ASN A 35 8.76 2.80 -1.89
CA ASN A 35 8.91 4.04 -2.61
C ASN A 35 9.80 5.02 -1.87
N TYR A 36 11.05 5.19 -2.31
CA TYR A 36 11.94 6.20 -1.75
C TYR A 36 11.75 7.58 -2.41
N SER A 37 10.82 7.71 -3.34
CA SER A 37 10.64 8.91 -4.15
C SER A 37 9.44 9.76 -3.73
N ASN A 38 9.39 10.97 -4.28
CA ASN A 38 8.27 11.90 -4.12
C ASN A 38 7.17 11.74 -5.18
N GLU A 39 7.11 10.60 -5.88
CA GLU A 39 6.04 10.32 -6.84
C GLU A 39 5.39 9.00 -6.46
N GLU A 40 4.05 9.01 -6.41
CA GLU A 40 3.30 7.77 -6.25
C GLU A 40 3.54 6.87 -7.48
N PHE A 41 3.67 5.57 -7.25
CA PHE A 41 3.84 4.61 -8.35
C PHE A 41 3.06 3.33 -8.12
N SER A 42 2.64 2.69 -9.21
CA SER A 42 2.23 1.30 -9.23
C SER A 42 3.19 0.48 -10.07
N TYR A 43 3.19 -0.84 -9.87
CA TYR A 43 4.07 -1.72 -10.60
C TYR A 43 3.46 -3.09 -10.87
N THR A 44 4.00 -3.78 -11.88
CA THR A 44 3.88 -5.22 -12.06
C THR A 44 5.27 -5.81 -12.30
N VAL A 45 5.42 -7.09 -11.97
CA VAL A 45 6.66 -7.83 -12.21
C VAL A 45 6.37 -9.01 -13.12
N GLU A 46 7.30 -9.30 -14.01
CA GLU A 46 7.23 -10.42 -14.94
C GLU A 46 8.62 -11.03 -15.16
N ASP A 47 8.67 -12.34 -15.30
CA ASP A 47 9.88 -13.03 -15.72
C ASP A 47 10.08 -12.77 -17.22
N PRO A 48 11.23 -12.21 -17.63
CA PRO A 48 11.48 -11.90 -19.04
C PRO A 48 11.56 -13.15 -19.93
N THR A 49 11.73 -14.33 -19.34
CA THR A 49 11.84 -15.62 -20.02
C THR A 49 10.60 -16.52 -19.87
N ASP A 50 9.71 -16.22 -18.92
CA ASP A 50 8.44 -16.92 -18.71
C ASP A 50 7.29 -15.95 -18.41
N ALA A 51 6.53 -15.58 -19.44
CA ALA A 51 5.39 -14.66 -19.30
C ALA A 51 4.26 -15.17 -18.38
N LYS A 52 4.27 -16.44 -17.95
CA LYS A 52 3.31 -16.96 -16.96
C LYS A 52 3.72 -16.60 -15.53
N ASN A 53 5.02 -16.40 -15.29
CA ASN A 53 5.54 -15.96 -14.00
C ASN A 53 5.46 -14.44 -13.90
N LYS A 54 4.33 -13.96 -13.38
CA LYS A 54 4.07 -12.53 -13.19
C LYS A 54 3.26 -12.28 -11.94
N ALA A 55 3.49 -11.13 -11.31
CA ALA A 55 2.73 -10.68 -10.15
C ALA A 55 2.32 -9.22 -10.30
N GLY A 56 1.15 -8.89 -9.75
CA GLY A 56 0.71 -7.51 -9.60
C GLY A 56 1.33 -6.89 -8.35
N GLY A 57 1.64 -5.59 -8.43
CA GLY A 57 1.92 -4.75 -7.28
C GLY A 57 0.72 -3.88 -6.92
N GLU A 58 0.78 -3.27 -5.74
CA GLU A 58 -0.15 -2.22 -5.33
C GLU A 58 0.34 -0.83 -5.78
N THR A 59 -0.47 0.20 -5.55
CA THR A 59 -0.05 1.59 -5.67
C THR A 59 0.63 2.03 -4.37
N ILE A 60 1.88 2.46 -4.46
CA ILE A 60 2.70 2.87 -3.32
C ILE A 60 2.77 4.40 -3.26
N ASN A 61 2.25 4.94 -2.16
CA ASN A 61 2.33 6.36 -1.84
C ASN A 61 3.77 6.90 -1.85
N ARG A 62 3.91 8.21 -2.00
CA ARG A 62 5.18 8.95 -1.87
C ARG A 62 5.83 8.65 -0.52
N PHE A 63 7.11 8.28 -0.52
CA PHE A 63 7.85 7.91 0.70
C PHE A 63 7.15 6.83 1.55
N GLY A 64 6.55 5.83 0.90
CA GLY A 64 5.78 4.77 1.54
C GLY A 64 6.25 3.37 1.18
N ALA A 65 5.67 2.38 1.84
CA ALA A 65 5.83 0.97 1.51
C ALA A 65 4.45 0.32 1.40
N GLY A 66 4.40 -0.72 0.59
CA GLY A 66 3.23 -1.52 0.33
C GLY A 66 3.07 -2.66 1.34
N GLY A 67 1.93 -3.34 1.25
CA GLY A 67 1.69 -4.61 1.91
C GLY A 67 2.33 -5.80 1.18
N THR A 68 1.67 -6.95 1.29
CA THR A 68 2.13 -8.24 0.75
C THR A 68 1.25 -8.62 -0.44
N MET A 69 1.84 -8.75 -1.62
CA MET A 69 1.16 -9.19 -2.84
C MET A 69 1.61 -10.60 -3.24
N CYS A 70 0.73 -11.33 -3.94
CA CYS A 70 1.02 -12.69 -4.42
C CYS A 70 0.98 -12.75 -5.95
N CYS A 71 1.78 -13.58 -6.61
CA CYS A 71 3.04 -14.18 -6.16
C CYS A 71 3.97 -14.20 -7.37
N TYR A 72 5.28 -14.23 -7.12
CA TYR A 72 6.29 -14.41 -8.16
C TYR A 72 7.09 -15.67 -7.87
N ASP A 73 7.34 -16.50 -8.87
CA ASP A 73 8.13 -17.71 -8.70
C ASP A 73 9.63 -17.40 -8.82
N LEU A 74 10.40 -17.71 -7.78
CA LEU A 74 11.86 -17.61 -7.77
C LEU A 74 12.52 -18.99 -7.81
N PRO A 75 13.57 -19.21 -8.61
CA PRO A 75 14.40 -20.40 -8.51
C PRO A 75 14.93 -20.62 -7.08
N LYS A 76 15.03 -21.89 -6.68
CA LYS A 76 15.60 -22.24 -5.36
C LYS A 76 17.07 -21.86 -5.19
N GLN A 77 17.79 -21.72 -6.30
CA GLN A 77 19.20 -21.34 -6.33
C GLN A 77 19.37 -20.15 -7.26
N TRP A 78 20.03 -19.11 -6.75
CA TRP A 78 20.40 -17.96 -7.55
C TRP A 78 21.45 -18.34 -8.60
N LYS A 79 21.41 -17.66 -9.76
CA LYS A 79 22.42 -17.77 -10.82
C LYS A 79 22.76 -16.38 -11.37
N PRO A 80 24.00 -16.15 -11.83
CA PRO A 80 24.37 -14.90 -12.50
C PRO A 80 23.46 -14.59 -13.70
N GLY A 81 23.12 -13.31 -13.89
CA GLY A 81 22.31 -12.84 -15.01
C GLY A 81 20.79 -13.06 -14.84
N MET A 82 20.33 -13.47 -13.66
CA MET A 82 18.89 -13.50 -13.36
C MET A 82 18.30 -12.08 -13.41
N GLN A 83 17.19 -11.93 -14.10
CA GLN A 83 16.53 -10.65 -14.29
C GLN A 83 15.04 -10.73 -13.98
N VAL A 84 14.48 -9.61 -13.53
CA VAL A 84 13.04 -9.39 -13.38
C VAL A 84 12.70 -8.17 -14.21
N LYS A 85 11.65 -8.27 -15.03
CA LYS A 85 11.11 -7.11 -15.71
C LYS A 85 10.06 -6.46 -14.82
N VAL A 86 10.25 -5.18 -14.51
CA VAL A 86 9.34 -4.37 -13.71
C VAL A 86 8.68 -3.34 -14.61
N ASN A 87 7.37 -3.38 -14.72
CA ASN A 87 6.61 -2.32 -15.39
C ASN A 87 6.09 -1.37 -14.32
N SER A 88 6.57 -0.14 -14.31
CA SER A 88 6.17 0.91 -13.37
C SER A 88 5.27 1.92 -14.06
N THR A 89 4.26 2.41 -13.36
CA THR A 89 3.48 3.58 -13.74
C THR A 89 3.57 4.62 -12.63
N HIS A 90 3.80 5.88 -12.99
CA HIS A 90 3.60 7.02 -12.08
C HIS A 90 2.73 8.07 -12.77
N TRP A 91 2.27 9.07 -12.01
CA TRP A 91 1.30 10.05 -12.47
C TRP A 91 1.84 11.47 -12.37
N LEU A 92 1.61 12.25 -13.42
CA LEU A 92 1.90 13.68 -13.44
C LEU A 92 0.75 14.48 -12.80
N PRO A 93 0.98 15.75 -12.41
CA PRO A 93 -0.06 16.61 -11.89
C PRO A 93 -1.29 16.68 -12.80
N LYS A 94 -2.48 16.74 -12.19
CA LYS A 94 -3.75 16.89 -12.89
C LYS A 94 -3.73 18.13 -13.78
N GLN A 95 -4.04 17.95 -15.06
CA GLN A 95 -4.12 19.02 -16.05
C GLN A 95 -5.43 19.82 -15.92
N ALA A 96 -5.49 20.97 -16.58
CA ALA A 96 -6.67 21.86 -16.55
C ALA A 96 -7.95 21.20 -17.09
N ASP A 97 -7.81 20.23 -18.01
CA ASP A 97 -8.93 19.43 -18.54
C ASP A 97 -9.39 18.30 -17.60
N GLY A 98 -8.76 18.20 -16.43
CA GLY A 98 -9.06 17.22 -15.41
C GLY A 98 -8.37 15.86 -15.56
N LYS A 99 -7.57 15.66 -16.61
CA LYS A 99 -6.83 14.40 -16.81
C LYS A 99 -5.60 14.32 -15.92
N ILE A 100 -5.23 13.11 -15.54
CA ILE A 100 -4.01 12.79 -14.80
C ILE A 100 -3.14 11.95 -15.74
N PRO A 101 -2.12 12.54 -16.39
CA PRO A 101 -1.27 11.80 -17.32
C PRO A 101 -0.50 10.68 -16.62
N GLU A 102 -0.48 9.51 -17.24
CA GLU A 102 0.30 8.36 -16.79
C GLU A 102 1.65 8.32 -17.52
N VAL A 103 2.71 8.04 -16.78
CA VAL A 103 4.05 7.77 -17.33
C VAL A 103 4.39 6.32 -17.04
N LYS A 104 4.50 5.53 -18.11
CA LYS A 104 4.78 4.09 -18.06
C LYS A 104 6.22 3.83 -18.44
N GLN A 105 6.92 3.04 -17.62
CA GLN A 105 8.31 2.68 -17.82
C GLN A 105 8.50 1.19 -17.55
N SER A 106 9.31 0.52 -18.37
CA SER A 106 9.68 -0.87 -18.16
C SER A 106 11.17 -0.95 -17.87
N PHE A 107 11.52 -1.61 -16.77
CA PHE A 107 12.89 -1.81 -16.32
C PHE A 107 13.21 -3.30 -16.38
N LEU A 108 14.32 -3.65 -17.01
CA LEU A 108 14.89 -5.00 -16.89
C LEU A 108 15.97 -4.94 -15.82
N VAL A 109 15.68 -5.49 -14.64
CA VAL A 109 16.50 -5.31 -13.44
C VAL A 109 17.18 -6.62 -13.11
N GLU A 110 18.50 -6.58 -12.94
CA GLU A 110 19.25 -7.73 -12.45
C GLU A 110 18.94 -7.98 -10.98
N MET A 111 18.66 -9.24 -10.64
CA MET A 111 18.42 -9.65 -9.27
C MET A 111 19.74 -10.04 -8.61
N PRO A 112 20.14 -9.37 -7.51
CA PRO A 112 21.37 -9.70 -6.82
C PRO A 112 21.29 -11.10 -6.19
N PRO A 113 22.44 -11.67 -5.79
CA PRO A 113 22.49 -12.92 -5.05
C PRO A 113 21.55 -12.91 -3.85
N TYR A 114 20.91 -14.05 -3.61
CA TYR A 114 20.03 -14.22 -2.47
C TYR A 114 20.78 -14.03 -1.15
N VAL A 115 20.22 -13.20 -0.28
CA VAL A 115 20.70 -13.09 1.10
C VAL A 115 20.55 -14.46 1.77
N ASP A 116 21.60 -14.91 2.48
CA ASP A 116 21.71 -16.25 3.06
C ASP A 116 21.63 -17.43 2.05
N GLY A 117 21.76 -17.17 0.75
CA GLY A 117 21.83 -18.22 -0.28
C GLY A 117 20.49 -18.91 -0.61
N LYS A 118 19.36 -18.38 -0.12
CA LYS A 118 18.01 -18.91 -0.38
C LYS A 118 17.06 -17.79 -0.82
N PRO A 119 16.08 -18.08 -1.71
CA PRO A 119 15.09 -17.07 -2.08
C PRO A 119 14.30 -16.63 -0.84
N GLY A 120 14.16 -15.31 -0.69
CA GLY A 120 13.19 -14.68 0.20
C GLY A 120 12.13 -13.91 -0.59
N GLU A 121 11.35 -13.08 0.08
CA GLU A 121 10.34 -12.22 -0.55
C GLU A 121 10.96 -11.29 -1.61
N LEU A 122 10.19 -10.95 -2.65
CA LEU A 122 10.63 -10.09 -3.75
C LEU A 122 10.28 -8.63 -3.46
N TRP A 123 11.28 -7.76 -3.40
CA TRP A 123 11.11 -6.34 -3.08
C TRP A 123 11.40 -5.47 -4.29
N ILE A 124 10.44 -4.61 -4.63
CA ILE A 124 10.52 -3.65 -5.73
C ILE A 124 10.72 -2.26 -5.14
N LEU A 125 11.89 -1.67 -5.40
CA LEU A 125 12.36 -0.46 -4.74
C LEU A 125 12.44 0.67 -5.76
N ARG A 126 11.46 1.60 -5.74
CA ARG A 126 11.54 2.83 -6.53
C ARG A 126 12.48 3.82 -5.86
N GLN A 127 13.53 4.21 -6.56
CA GLN A 127 14.56 5.13 -6.10
C GLN A 127 14.13 6.58 -6.27
N VAL A 128 14.86 7.49 -5.63
CA VAL A 128 14.62 8.95 -5.67
C VAL A 128 14.68 9.49 -7.10
N ASP A 129 15.56 8.94 -7.93
CA ASP A 129 15.73 9.33 -9.35
C ASP A 129 14.70 8.68 -10.29
N GLY A 130 13.75 7.91 -9.75
CA GLY A 130 12.72 7.19 -10.50
C GLY A 130 13.17 5.85 -11.08
N SER A 131 14.44 5.47 -10.92
CA SER A 131 14.90 4.11 -11.26
C SER A 131 14.29 3.06 -10.33
N VAL A 132 14.31 1.80 -10.75
CA VAL A 132 13.79 0.68 -9.98
C VAL A 132 14.91 -0.32 -9.70
N LYS A 133 14.98 -0.79 -8.46
CA LYS A 133 15.84 -1.88 -8.02
C LYS A 133 14.98 -3.04 -7.52
N VAL A 134 15.55 -4.25 -7.56
CA VAL A 134 14.90 -5.47 -7.10
C VAL A 134 15.85 -6.23 -6.18
N VAL A 135 15.34 -6.74 -5.06
CA VAL A 135 16.07 -7.67 -4.20
C VAL A 135 15.18 -8.82 -3.76
N SER A 136 15.78 -9.95 -3.40
CA SER A 136 15.09 -11.07 -2.74
C SER A 136 15.60 -11.19 -1.30
N SER A 137 14.70 -11.09 -0.32
CA SER A 137 15.06 -10.99 1.09
C SER A 137 13.88 -11.31 2.02
N ASP A 138 14.13 -12.10 3.07
CA ASP A 138 13.22 -12.23 4.21
C ASP A 138 13.42 -11.11 5.26
N TYR A 139 14.48 -10.31 5.10
CA TYR A 139 14.76 -9.15 5.95
C TYR A 139 14.10 -7.91 5.37
N GLN A 140 13.62 -7.02 6.25
CA GLN A 140 13.02 -5.72 5.89
C GLN A 140 14.10 -4.63 5.71
N PRO A 141 13.79 -3.49 5.07
CA PRO A 141 14.76 -2.43 4.76
C PRO A 141 15.60 -1.90 5.93
N ASP A 142 15.07 -1.91 7.15
CA ASP A 142 15.73 -1.44 8.37
C ASP A 142 16.56 -2.52 9.08
N HIS A 143 16.57 -3.76 8.60
CA HIS A 143 17.35 -4.84 9.16
C HIS A 143 18.81 -4.81 8.69
N GLU A 144 19.77 -5.15 9.56
CA GLU A 144 21.21 -5.09 9.25
C GLU A 144 21.62 -5.94 8.05
N LYS A 145 20.98 -7.10 7.88
CA LYS A 145 21.20 -8.02 6.75
C LYS A 145 20.45 -7.67 5.46
N TRP A 146 19.71 -6.56 5.44
CA TRP A 146 18.99 -6.12 4.25
C TRP A 146 19.93 -6.03 3.04
N PRO A 147 19.66 -6.70 1.91
CA PRO A 147 20.56 -6.69 0.76
C PRO A 147 20.41 -5.44 -0.12
N GLY A 148 19.39 -4.62 0.07
CA GLY A 148 19.19 -3.41 -0.73
C GLY A 148 20.27 -2.34 -0.48
N GLU A 149 20.58 -1.55 -1.50
CA GLU A 149 21.58 -0.49 -1.46
C GLU A 149 21.20 0.60 -0.44
N VAL A 150 19.93 1.01 -0.44
CA VAL A 150 19.37 1.95 0.55
C VAL A 150 19.01 1.19 1.82
N LYS A 151 19.59 1.62 2.95
CA LYS A 151 19.30 1.07 4.29
C LYS A 151 18.24 1.91 4.98
N GLY A 152 17.28 1.24 5.62
CA GLY A 152 16.15 1.85 6.30
C GLY A 152 14.93 2.07 5.42
N TRP A 153 13.80 2.34 6.05
CA TRP A 153 12.55 2.70 5.39
C TRP A 153 12.63 4.08 4.70
N PRO A 154 11.77 4.36 3.71
CA PRO A 154 11.70 5.67 3.08
C PRO A 154 11.54 6.80 4.09
N VAL A 155 12.40 7.82 3.97
CA VAL A 155 12.31 9.05 4.76
C VAL A 155 11.78 10.17 3.87
N PRO A 156 10.68 10.83 4.24
CA PRO A 156 10.13 11.92 3.43
C PRO A 156 11.09 13.09 3.25
N SER A 157 11.10 13.67 2.05
CA SER A 157 11.90 14.87 1.78
C SER A 157 11.32 16.10 2.50
N ASN A 158 12.16 17.08 2.81
CA ASN A 158 11.72 18.33 3.43
C ASN A 158 10.63 19.04 2.59
N ALA A 159 10.76 19.02 1.26
CA ALA A 159 9.77 19.60 0.37
C ALA A 159 8.40 18.93 0.51
N TYR A 160 8.38 17.59 0.57
CA TYR A 160 7.14 16.84 0.81
C TYR A 160 6.57 17.14 2.20
N VAL A 161 7.39 17.15 3.25
CA VAL A 161 6.93 17.47 4.61
C VAL A 161 6.28 18.85 4.65
N GLN A 162 6.90 19.86 4.04
CA GLN A 162 6.35 21.22 3.95
C GLN A 162 5.03 21.27 3.16
N GLU A 163 4.95 20.55 2.03
CA GLU A 163 3.70 20.41 1.26
C GLU A 163 2.58 19.85 2.14
N ARG A 164 2.85 18.75 2.87
CA ARG A 164 1.87 18.11 3.76
C ARG A 164 1.46 19.02 4.91
N GLN A 165 2.40 19.72 5.53
CA GLN A 165 2.12 20.69 6.60
C GLN A 165 1.22 21.82 6.11
N ARG A 166 1.48 22.40 4.94
CA ARG A 166 0.63 23.46 4.35
C ARG A 166 -0.79 22.95 4.08
N LEU A 167 -0.92 21.73 3.55
CA LEU A 167 -2.23 21.12 3.34
C LEU A 167 -3.00 20.93 4.66
N TYR A 168 -2.34 20.42 5.71
CA TYR A 168 -2.97 20.24 7.01
C TYR A 168 -3.32 21.57 7.69
N LEU A 169 -2.51 22.60 7.50
CA LEU A 169 -2.80 23.93 8.00
C LEU A 169 -4.04 24.51 7.30
N SER A 170 -4.09 24.45 5.97
CA SER A 170 -5.24 24.89 5.18
C SER A 170 -6.54 24.18 5.59
N LEU A 171 -6.48 22.86 5.80
CA LEU A 171 -7.62 22.08 6.29
C LEU A 171 -8.07 22.55 7.68
N ALA A 172 -7.14 22.74 8.62
CA ALA A 172 -7.46 23.19 9.96
C ALA A 172 -8.05 24.62 9.97
N GLU A 173 -7.55 25.53 9.13
CA GLU A 173 -8.11 26.88 8.96
C GLU A 173 -9.52 26.85 8.34
N SER A 174 -9.78 25.93 7.41
CA SER A 174 -11.12 25.68 6.86
C SER A 174 -12.08 25.14 7.93
N ASP A 175 -11.62 24.24 8.82
CA ASP A 175 -12.42 23.72 9.93
C ASP A 175 -12.77 24.81 10.96
N VAL A 176 -11.84 25.75 11.24
CA VAL A 176 -12.12 26.94 12.08
C VAL A 176 -13.20 27.79 11.44
N THR A 177 -13.07 28.08 10.15
CA THR A 177 -14.04 28.90 9.40
C THR A 177 -15.43 28.26 9.42
N SER A 178 -15.50 26.96 9.14
CA SER A 178 -16.74 26.20 9.13
C SER A 178 -17.39 26.15 10.53
N SER A 179 -16.60 25.93 11.58
CA SER A 179 -17.13 25.88 12.95
C SER A 179 -17.66 27.25 13.42
N LYS A 180 -17.00 28.35 13.03
CA LYS A 180 -17.49 29.72 13.30
C LYS A 180 -18.80 29.99 12.56
N ALA A 181 -18.89 29.61 11.29
CA ALA A 181 -20.12 29.77 10.50
C ALA A 181 -21.31 29.02 11.14
N LEU A 182 -21.11 27.76 11.54
CA LEU A 182 -22.15 26.95 12.19
C LEU A 182 -22.63 27.55 13.52
N LEU A 183 -21.73 28.16 14.31
CA LEU A 183 -22.12 28.85 15.54
C LEU A 183 -22.96 30.09 15.24
N VAL A 184 -22.54 30.91 14.27
CA VAL A 184 -23.28 32.10 13.85
C VAL A 184 -24.66 31.74 13.31
N GLU A 185 -24.77 30.69 12.49
CA GLU A 185 -26.04 30.20 11.97
C GLU A 185 -26.97 29.72 13.09
N LEU A 186 -26.44 28.94 14.05
CA LEU A 186 -27.21 28.45 15.20
C LEU A 186 -27.72 29.58 16.11
N GLU A 187 -27.00 30.71 16.18
CA GLU A 187 -27.43 31.91 16.91
C GLU A 187 -28.45 32.73 16.13
N LYS A 188 -28.22 32.92 14.82
CA LYS A 188 -29.04 33.75 13.94
C LYS A 188 -30.41 33.13 13.63
N ASP A 189 -30.44 31.85 13.27
CA ASP A 189 -31.66 31.10 12.98
C ASP A 189 -31.59 29.70 13.60
N PRO A 190 -31.89 29.57 14.90
CA PRO A 190 -31.79 28.30 15.60
C PRO A 190 -32.73 27.23 15.04
N VAL A 191 -33.89 27.62 14.49
CA VAL A 191 -34.88 26.67 13.97
C VAL A 191 -34.32 26.02 12.71
N LEU A 192 -33.94 26.83 11.72
CA LEU A 192 -33.37 26.31 10.48
C LEU A 192 -32.07 25.52 10.72
N ALA A 193 -31.18 26.03 11.58
CA ALA A 193 -29.91 25.37 11.87
C ALA A 193 -30.09 23.99 12.53
N THR A 194 -31.05 23.86 13.46
CA THR A 194 -31.34 22.57 14.11
C THR A 194 -32.03 21.59 13.16
N GLU A 195 -32.93 22.06 12.29
CA GLU A 195 -33.60 21.23 11.28
C GLU A 195 -32.61 20.63 10.26
N GLU A 196 -31.73 21.46 9.68
CA GLU A 196 -30.72 20.98 8.73
C GLU A 196 -29.71 20.04 9.40
N ALA A 197 -29.26 20.36 10.62
CA ALA A 197 -28.39 19.47 11.38
C ALA A 197 -29.07 18.13 11.69
N TRP A 198 -30.35 18.15 12.05
CA TRP A 198 -31.14 16.94 12.32
C TRP A 198 -31.27 16.06 11.07
N LYS A 199 -31.55 16.67 9.91
CA LYS A 199 -31.66 15.98 8.62
C LYS A 199 -30.36 15.30 8.21
N ILE A 200 -29.24 16.02 8.26
CA ILE A 200 -27.91 15.48 7.96
C ILE A 200 -27.59 14.31 8.90
N ARG A 201 -27.83 14.47 10.20
CA ARG A 201 -27.55 13.44 11.21
C ARG A 201 -28.45 12.23 11.08
N SER A 202 -29.73 12.42 10.81
CA SER A 202 -30.67 11.31 10.57
C SER A 202 -30.18 10.41 9.43
N LYS A 203 -29.58 11.02 8.39
CA LYS A 203 -29.06 10.29 7.24
C LYS A 203 -27.70 9.63 7.47
N TYR A 204 -26.76 10.36 8.07
CA TYR A 204 -25.34 9.93 8.09
C TYR A 204 -24.84 9.50 9.48
N SER A 205 -25.53 9.87 10.55
CA SER A 205 -25.12 9.61 11.94
C SER A 205 -26.32 9.50 12.89
N PRO A 206 -27.28 8.59 12.65
CA PRO A 206 -28.53 8.53 13.43
C PRO A 206 -28.28 8.22 14.91
N LYS A 207 -27.16 7.56 15.23
CA LYS A 207 -26.75 7.31 16.62
C LYS A 207 -26.48 8.60 17.41
N ASP A 208 -26.06 9.68 16.74
CA ASP A 208 -25.86 11.00 17.39
C ASP A 208 -27.19 11.63 17.84
N LEU A 209 -28.33 11.12 17.37
CA LEU A 209 -29.67 11.61 17.72
C LEU A 209 -30.29 10.84 18.90
N ALA A 210 -29.63 9.79 19.39
CA ALA A 210 -30.12 9.01 20.52
C ALA A 210 -30.22 9.89 21.77
N GLY A 211 -31.43 10.00 22.32
CA GLY A 211 -31.71 10.81 23.51
C GLY A 211 -32.29 12.20 23.24
N PHE A 212 -32.52 12.56 21.97
CA PHE A 212 -33.24 13.77 21.57
C PHE A 212 -34.59 13.41 20.95
N VAL A 213 -35.60 14.26 21.15
CA VAL A 213 -36.96 14.00 20.68
C VAL A 213 -37.13 14.34 19.19
N ASN A 214 -36.62 15.49 18.76
CA ASN A 214 -36.68 16.00 17.39
C ASN A 214 -35.72 17.19 17.24
N ALA A 215 -35.68 17.80 16.05
CA ALA A 215 -34.84 18.98 15.76
C ALA A 215 -35.10 20.16 16.71
N SER A 216 -36.35 20.36 17.13
CA SER A 216 -36.75 21.47 18.02
C SER A 216 -36.45 21.21 19.50
N ASP A 217 -35.89 20.05 19.88
CA ASP A 217 -35.53 19.73 21.26
C ASP A 217 -34.47 20.72 21.78
N PRO A 218 -34.74 21.48 22.87
CA PRO A 218 -33.77 22.43 23.43
C PRO A 218 -32.43 21.77 23.80
N LYS A 219 -32.45 20.51 24.24
CA LYS A 219 -31.22 19.76 24.56
C LYS A 219 -30.40 19.47 23.31
N PHE A 220 -31.04 19.28 22.16
CA PHE A 220 -30.35 19.09 20.88
C PHE A 220 -29.66 20.38 20.43
N LYS A 221 -30.32 21.54 20.58
CA LYS A 221 -29.72 22.85 20.31
C LYS A 221 -28.48 23.11 21.18
N GLU A 222 -28.59 22.87 22.49
CA GLU A 222 -27.46 23.01 23.41
C GLU A 222 -26.31 22.07 23.05
N TRP A 223 -26.63 20.80 22.76
CA TRP A 223 -25.64 19.83 22.32
C TRP A 223 -24.94 20.23 21.01
N LEU A 224 -25.67 20.79 20.03
CA LEU A 224 -25.06 21.32 18.80
C LEU A 224 -24.10 22.47 19.09
N ARG A 225 -24.50 23.41 19.96
CA ARG A 225 -23.64 24.53 20.38
C ARG A 225 -22.34 24.01 20.99
N ASP A 226 -22.44 23.11 21.97
CA ASP A 226 -21.28 22.53 22.65
C ASP A 226 -20.37 21.79 21.66
N ARG A 227 -20.97 21.07 20.72
CA ARG A 227 -20.21 20.36 19.67
C ARG A 227 -19.47 21.33 18.75
N TYR A 228 -20.13 22.38 18.28
CA TYR A 228 -19.50 23.36 17.38
C TYR A 228 -18.43 24.18 18.10
N GLN A 229 -18.65 24.56 19.36
CA GLN A 229 -17.63 25.21 20.20
C GLN A 229 -16.42 24.30 20.43
N ARG A 230 -16.64 23.02 20.71
CA ARG A 230 -15.55 22.04 20.85
C ARG A 230 -14.77 21.88 19.55
N SER A 231 -15.48 21.75 18.42
CA SER A 231 -14.88 21.68 17.09
C SER A 231 -14.00 22.90 16.82
N LEU A 232 -14.53 24.09 17.07
CA LEU A 232 -13.80 25.35 16.90
C LEU A 232 -12.51 25.36 17.74
N ARG A 233 -12.60 25.08 19.04
CA ARG A 233 -11.44 25.07 19.93
C ARG A 233 -10.36 24.09 19.46
N LEU A 234 -10.75 22.86 19.13
CA LEU A 234 -9.80 21.83 18.68
C LEU A 234 -9.12 22.23 17.37
N SER A 235 -9.85 22.84 16.44
CA SER A 235 -9.30 23.30 15.17
C SER A 235 -8.39 24.52 15.35
N GLU A 236 -8.72 25.48 16.23
CA GLU A 236 -7.84 26.61 16.55
C GLU A 236 -6.54 26.16 17.21
N GLU A 237 -6.61 25.22 18.17
CA GLU A 237 -5.43 24.59 18.76
C GLU A 237 -4.58 23.87 17.71
N ARG A 238 -5.22 23.18 16.76
CA ARG A 238 -4.53 22.50 15.66
C ARG A 238 -3.81 23.48 14.74
N VAL A 239 -4.44 24.60 14.38
CA VAL A 239 -3.81 25.69 13.61
C VAL A 239 -2.59 26.21 14.34
N LYS A 240 -2.70 26.49 15.64
CA LYS A 240 -1.58 26.97 16.46
C LYS A 240 -0.40 25.99 16.44
N ARG A 241 -0.65 24.72 16.76
CA ARG A 241 0.41 23.67 16.76
C ARG A 241 1.08 23.52 15.41
N LEU A 242 0.30 23.56 14.31
CA LEU A 242 0.86 23.45 12.96
C LEU A 242 1.74 24.64 12.61
N LYS A 243 1.31 25.87 12.93
CA LYS A 243 2.12 27.08 12.72
C LYS A 243 3.42 27.07 13.52
N GLU A 244 3.38 26.60 14.76
CA GLU A 244 4.57 26.43 15.60
C GLU A 244 5.53 25.38 15.03
N SER A 245 5.02 24.25 14.52
CA SER A 245 5.86 23.20 13.91
C SER A 245 6.50 23.57 12.56
N MET A 246 6.13 24.72 12.00
CA MET A 246 6.62 25.24 10.73
C MET A 246 7.66 26.37 10.90
N GLN A 247 7.93 26.79 12.14
CA GLN A 247 8.96 27.78 12.48
C GLN A 247 10.30 27.10 12.76
#